data_AF-A0A2V1H1V1-F1
#
_entry.id   AF-A0A2V1H1V1-F1
#
_cell.length_a   1.000
_cell.length_b   1.000
_cell.length_c   1.000
_cell.angle_alpha   90.00
_cell.angle_beta   90.00
_cell.angle_gamma   90.00
#
_symmetry.space_group_name_H-M   'P 1'
#
loop_
_entity.id
_entity.type
_entity.pdbx_description
1 polymer ?
#
loop_
_entity_poly.entity_id
_entity_poly.type
_entity_poly.pdbx_seq_one_letter_code
_entity_poly.pdbx_strand_id
1 'polypeptide(L)'
;MNKVVLMIKILIASFLLGGCTTAMYADKSLPDSEIALIKSDDAIILFVDDIEVPYSGGNYAKIKVLPGMRKITVRLNDIDQHRSAIMHQSTYFNALGGDTYIVKPQYRDIYWFPVIINEATGEVISSKKKLNSCSKKLWVSPKLFSK
;
A
#
# COMPACT_ATOMS: atom_id res chain seq x y z
N MET A 1 34.97 34.65 -38.71
CA MET A 1 33.59 35.13 -38.96
C MET A 1 32.67 33.93 -39.14
N ASN A 2 31.81 33.73 -38.14
CA ASN A 2 30.51 33.04 -38.09
C ASN A 2 30.31 31.72 -38.86
N LYS A 3 30.35 30.60 -38.11
CA LYS A 3 29.38 29.52 -38.29
C LYS A 3 28.71 29.27 -36.95
N VAL A 4 27.50 29.80 -36.82
CA VAL A 4 26.63 29.70 -35.66
C VAL A 4 26.31 28.22 -35.46
N VAL A 5 26.89 27.63 -34.41
CA VAL A 5 26.56 26.30 -33.93
C VAL A 5 25.12 26.37 -33.41
N LEU A 6 24.19 25.83 -34.21
CA LEU A 6 22.80 25.68 -33.85
C LEU A 6 22.70 24.67 -32.68
N MET A 7 22.82 25.17 -31.46
CA MET A 7 22.61 24.40 -30.25
C MET A 7 21.14 24.00 -30.16
N ILE A 8 20.89 22.73 -30.50
CA ILE A 8 19.66 21.99 -30.25
C ILE A 8 19.41 22.01 -28.73
N LYS A 9 18.57 22.93 -28.26
CA LYS A 9 18.00 22.92 -26.92
C LYS A 9 16.84 21.93 -26.91
N ILE A 10 17.16 20.63 -26.77
CA ILE A 10 16.14 19.65 -26.36
C ILE A 10 15.83 19.96 -24.91
N LEU A 11 14.77 20.75 -24.71
CA LEU A 11 14.09 20.86 -23.44
C LEU A 11 13.42 19.50 -23.21
N ILE A 12 14.10 18.60 -22.50
CA ILE A 12 13.48 17.36 -22.03
C ILE A 12 12.45 17.80 -20.97
N ALA A 13 11.22 18.06 -21.43
CA ALA A 13 10.06 18.16 -20.58
C ALA A 13 9.75 16.75 -20.07
N SER A 14 10.51 16.31 -19.06
CA SER A 14 10.19 15.14 -18.24
C SER A 14 8.92 15.46 -17.44
N PHE A 15 7.77 15.44 -18.12
CA PHE A 15 6.47 15.42 -17.49
C PHE A 15 6.34 14.11 -16.70
N LEU A 16 6.66 14.21 -15.41
CA LEU A 16 5.80 13.75 -14.32
C LEU A 16 5.01 12.46 -14.60
N LEU A 17 5.70 11.32 -14.65
CA LEU A 17 5.11 10.02 -14.29
C LEU A 17 4.99 9.89 -12.76
N GLY A 18 4.69 11.00 -12.09
CA GLY A 18 4.43 11.05 -10.66
C GLY A 18 2.98 10.70 -10.44
N GLY A 19 2.70 9.43 -10.12
CA GLY A 19 1.39 9.03 -9.61
C GLY A 19 0.92 10.00 -8.51
N CYS A 20 -0.37 10.33 -8.52
CA CYS A 20 -0.96 11.26 -7.57
C CYS A 20 -0.56 10.88 -6.14
N THR A 21 -0.02 11.85 -5.40
CA THR A 21 0.32 11.68 -3.99
C THR A 21 -0.77 12.32 -3.14
N THR A 22 -1.46 11.53 -2.33
CA THR A 22 -2.54 12.00 -1.46
C THR A 22 -2.02 12.11 -0.02
N ALA A 23 -2.27 13.26 0.62
CA ALA A 23 -1.97 13.47 2.03
C ALA A 23 -3.20 13.19 2.89
N MET A 24 -3.06 12.30 3.88
CA MET A 24 -4.19 11.89 4.73
C MET A 24 -4.48 12.86 5.89
N TYR A 25 -3.52 13.71 6.27
CA TYR A 25 -3.59 14.53 7.47
C TYR A 25 -3.39 16.01 7.14
N ALA A 26 -4.45 16.70 6.72
CA ALA A 26 -4.40 18.12 6.36
C ALA A 26 -3.98 19.02 7.54
N ASP A 27 -4.37 18.65 8.77
CA ASP A 27 -4.16 19.47 9.98
C ASP A 27 -2.82 19.19 10.69
N LYS A 28 -2.06 18.18 10.22
CA LYS A 28 -0.76 17.78 10.77
C LYS A 28 0.25 17.69 9.64
N SER A 29 0.72 18.86 9.21
CA SER A 29 1.80 18.95 8.22
C SER A 29 3.15 18.78 8.92
N LEU A 30 3.87 17.73 8.56
CA LEU A 30 5.28 17.52 8.89
C LEU A 30 6.11 17.72 7.61
N PRO A 31 7.41 18.05 7.71
CA PRO A 31 8.28 18.04 6.53
C PRO A 31 8.32 16.63 5.91
N ASP A 32 8.54 16.55 4.59
CA ASP A 32 8.52 15.27 3.86
C ASP A 32 9.52 14.24 4.40
N SER A 33 10.62 14.68 5.02
CA SER A 33 11.59 13.80 5.69
C SER A 33 11.08 13.13 6.96
N GLU A 34 10.00 13.66 7.55
CA GLU A 34 9.37 13.14 8.77
C GLU A 34 8.07 12.38 8.47
N ILE A 35 7.62 12.40 7.21
CA ILE A 35 6.43 11.69 6.73
C ILE A 35 6.86 10.35 6.14
N ALA A 36 6.07 9.31 6.39
CA ALA A 36 6.22 8.03 5.72
C ALA A 36 5.38 7.99 4.44
N LEU A 37 5.84 7.26 3.43
CA LEU A 37 5.07 7.00 2.21
C LEU A 37 4.59 5.55 2.17
N ILE A 38 3.34 5.35 1.79
CA ILE A 38 2.80 4.03 1.45
C ILE A 38 2.47 4.01 -0.04
N LYS A 39 2.90 2.95 -0.72
CA LYS A 39 2.56 2.63 -2.10
C LYS A 39 1.77 1.34 -2.14
N SER A 40 0.89 1.19 -3.12
CA SER A 40 0.28 -0.10 -3.45
C SER A 40 0.95 -0.73 -4.67
N ASP A 41 0.93 -2.06 -4.72
CA ASP A 41 1.38 -2.89 -5.83
C ASP A 41 0.43 -4.10 -5.89
N ASP A 42 -0.33 -4.26 -6.98
CA ASP A 42 -1.43 -5.23 -7.13
C ASP A 42 -2.44 -5.30 -5.97
N ALA A 43 -2.59 -4.18 -5.26
CA ALA A 43 -3.58 -3.96 -4.22
C ALA A 43 -4.13 -2.54 -4.33
N ILE A 44 -5.23 -2.27 -3.64
CA ILE A 44 -5.77 -0.91 -3.49
C ILE A 44 -5.91 -0.62 -2.01
N ILE A 45 -5.29 0.46 -1.56
CA ILE A 45 -5.42 0.93 -0.18
C ILE A 45 -6.72 1.73 -0.10
N LEU A 46 -7.69 1.21 0.67
CA LEU A 46 -9.02 1.80 0.81
C LEU A 46 -9.06 2.79 1.99
N PHE A 47 -8.44 2.43 3.11
CA PHE A 47 -8.44 3.24 4.32
C PHE A 47 -7.05 3.28 4.96
N VAL A 48 -6.70 4.43 5.54
CA VAL A 48 -5.58 4.58 6.49
C VAL A 48 -6.15 5.13 7.80
N ASP A 49 -5.91 4.43 8.90
CA ASP A 49 -6.44 4.77 10.23
C ASP A 49 -7.95 5.03 10.22
N ASP A 50 -8.68 4.17 9.50
CA ASP A 50 -10.15 4.23 9.31
C ASP A 50 -10.65 5.48 8.55
N ILE A 51 -9.73 6.29 8.00
CA ILE A 51 -10.04 7.38 7.07
C ILE A 51 -9.92 6.86 5.64
N GLU A 52 -10.97 7.08 4.84
CA GLU A 52 -10.99 6.69 3.43
C GLU A 52 -9.89 7.44 2.66
N VAL A 53 -9.12 6.69 1.86
CA VAL A 53 -8.12 7.28 0.97
C VAL A 53 -8.85 7.97 -0.19
N PRO A 54 -8.74 9.30 -0.35
CA PRO A 54 -9.30 10.00 -1.49
C PRO A 54 -8.77 9.39 -2.78
N TYR A 55 -9.67 9.14 -3.75
CA TYR A 55 -9.42 8.46 -5.02
C TYR A 55 -7.95 8.49 -5.46
N SER A 56 -7.34 7.30 -5.44
CA SER A 56 -5.89 7.16 -5.36
C SER A 56 -5.22 6.84 -6.71
N GLY A 57 -5.96 6.92 -7.82
CA GLY A 57 -5.48 6.59 -9.16
C GLY A 57 -5.33 5.09 -9.44
N GLY A 58 -5.91 4.20 -8.62
CA GLY A 58 -5.86 2.75 -8.80
C GLY A 58 -4.71 2.07 -8.04
N ASN A 59 -4.12 1.02 -8.61
CA ASN A 59 -3.12 0.13 -7.97
C ASN A 59 -1.78 0.81 -7.63
N TYR A 60 -1.57 2.10 -7.92
CA TYR A 60 -0.25 2.77 -7.78
C TYR A 60 -0.28 4.04 -6.93
N ALA A 61 -1.25 4.14 -6.02
CA ALA A 61 -1.39 5.29 -5.15
C ALA A 61 -0.15 5.51 -4.28
N LYS A 62 0.33 6.75 -4.20
CA LYS A 62 1.30 7.17 -3.17
C LYS A 62 0.54 7.91 -2.08
N ILE A 63 0.61 7.43 -0.86
CA ILE A 63 -0.14 7.98 0.27
C ILE A 63 0.85 8.44 1.33
N LYS A 64 0.79 9.73 1.69
CA LYS A 64 1.56 10.30 2.80
C LYS A 64 0.88 9.97 4.12
N VAL A 65 1.60 9.37 5.05
CA VAL A 65 1.11 9.03 6.39
C VAL A 65 2.06 9.51 7.48
N LEU A 66 1.50 9.88 8.63
CA LEU A 66 2.29 10.23 9.80
C LEU A 66 3.08 9.02 10.33
N PRO A 67 4.27 9.23 10.92
CA PRO A 67 5.03 8.17 11.56
C PRO A 67 4.29 7.60 12.79
N GLY A 68 4.63 6.36 13.15
CA GLY A 68 4.05 5.60 14.24
C GLY A 68 3.18 4.43 13.78
N MET A 69 2.47 3.80 14.72
CA MET A 69 1.59 2.66 14.44
C MET A 69 0.43 3.09 13.55
N ARG A 70 0.32 2.52 12.35
CA ARG A 70 -0.75 2.79 11.38
C ARG A 70 -1.56 1.52 11.13
N LYS A 71 -2.84 1.69 10.87
CA LYS A 71 -3.75 0.67 10.33
C LYS A 71 -4.01 0.99 8.86
N ILE A 72 -3.91 -0.01 8.00
CA ILE A 72 -4.37 0.11 6.61
C ILE A 72 -5.40 -0.96 6.33
N THR A 73 -6.44 -0.61 5.58
CA THR A 73 -7.39 -1.56 5.01
C THR A 73 -7.21 -1.56 3.51
N VAL A 74 -6.99 -2.75 2.95
CA VAL A 74 -6.73 -2.92 1.53
C VAL A 74 -7.78 -3.81 0.89
N ARG A 75 -8.10 -3.49 -0.36
CA ARG A 75 -8.70 -4.41 -1.30
C ARG A 75 -7.58 -5.15 -2.00
N LEU A 76 -7.47 -6.43 -1.73
CA LEU A 76 -6.65 -7.31 -2.54
C LEU A 76 -7.45 -7.63 -3.80
N ASN A 77 -6.82 -7.57 -4.97
CA ASN A 77 -7.41 -7.99 -6.25
C ASN A 77 -6.59 -9.18 -6.80
N ASP A 78 -7.22 -10.34 -6.95
CA ASP A 78 -6.63 -11.54 -7.55
C ASP A 78 -7.24 -11.55 -8.94
N ILE A 79 -6.53 -11.01 -9.92
CA ILE A 79 -6.98 -10.96 -11.31
C ILE A 79 -6.12 -11.95 -12.08
N ASP A 80 -6.54 -13.22 -12.06
CA ASP A 80 -6.04 -14.24 -12.97
C ASP A 80 -7.09 -14.46 -14.07
N GLN A 81 -6.68 -15.03 -15.22
CA GLN A 81 -7.51 -15.25 -16.40
C GLN A 81 -8.81 -16.04 -16.11
N HIS A 82 -8.89 -16.73 -14.96
CA HIS A 82 -10.01 -17.60 -14.59
C HIS A 82 -10.58 -17.33 -13.18
N ARG A 83 -10.05 -16.33 -12.45
CA ARG A 83 -10.47 -16.04 -11.07
C ARG A 83 -10.39 -14.54 -10.79
N SER A 84 -11.50 -13.97 -10.36
CA SER A 84 -11.53 -12.67 -9.69
C SER A 84 -11.96 -12.87 -8.24
N ALA A 85 -11.03 -12.71 -7.30
CA ALA A 85 -11.36 -12.65 -5.88
C ALA A 85 -11.11 -11.22 -5.40
N ILE A 86 -12.13 -10.65 -4.73
CA ILE A 86 -12.01 -9.37 -4.04
C ILE A 86 -12.10 -9.67 -2.54
N MET A 87 -11.08 -9.27 -1.80
CA MET A 87 -11.07 -9.42 -0.35
C MET A 87 -10.56 -8.17 0.32
N HIS A 88 -11.31 -7.71 1.33
CA HIS A 88 -10.90 -6.59 2.16
C HIS A 88 -10.18 -7.12 3.40
N GLN A 89 -8.95 -6.68 3.63
CA GLN A 89 -8.20 -7.03 4.83
C GLN A 89 -7.53 -5.81 5.44
N SER A 90 -7.54 -5.77 6.77
CA SER A 90 -6.77 -4.79 7.52
C SER A 90 -5.45 -5.40 8.01
N THR A 91 -4.40 -4.59 7.99
CA THR A 91 -3.12 -4.89 8.61
C THR A 91 -2.59 -3.65 9.33
N TYR A 92 -1.64 -3.86 10.22
CA TYR A 92 -0.99 -2.79 10.98
C TYR A 92 0.51 -2.81 10.70
N PHE A 93 1.16 -1.67 10.84
CA PHE A 93 2.61 -1.57 10.82
C PHE A 93 3.07 -0.30 11.54
N ASN A 94 4.34 -0.27 11.92
CA ASN A 94 4.94 0.93 12.46
C ASN A 94 5.64 1.68 11.32
N ALA A 95 5.11 2.84 10.94
CA ALA A 95 5.68 3.69 9.90
C ALA A 95 6.79 4.56 10.51
N LEU A 96 7.97 4.56 9.91
CA LEU A 96 9.07 5.46 10.26
C LEU A 96 9.07 6.64 9.28
N GLY A 97 9.29 7.85 9.80
CA GLY A 97 9.37 9.05 8.95
C GLY A 97 10.54 8.95 7.96
N GLY A 98 10.33 9.40 6.73
CA GLY A 98 11.32 9.32 5.65
C GLY A 98 11.36 7.98 4.92
N ASP A 99 10.75 6.93 5.47
CA ASP A 99 10.68 5.62 4.81
C ASP A 99 9.54 5.55 3.78
N THR A 100 9.73 4.64 2.83
CA THR A 100 8.67 4.24 1.89
C THR A 100 8.35 2.76 2.06
N TYR A 101 7.05 2.45 2.05
CA TYR A 101 6.52 1.10 2.22
C TYR A 101 5.69 0.69 1.01
N ILE A 102 5.83 -0.55 0.56
CA ILE A 102 5.04 -1.14 -0.52
C ILE A 102 4.06 -2.14 0.10
N VAL A 103 2.78 -1.96 -0.21
CA VAL A 103 1.70 -2.86 0.16
C VAL A 103 1.34 -3.72 -1.03
N LYS A 104 1.47 -5.03 -0.87
CA LYS A 104 1.16 -5.99 -1.95
C LYS A 104 0.48 -7.25 -1.44
N PRO A 105 -0.27 -7.96 -2.30
CA PRO A 105 -0.77 -9.28 -1.96
C PRO A 105 0.39 -10.28 -1.78
N GLN A 106 0.23 -11.19 -0.82
CA GLN A 106 1.02 -12.40 -0.72
C GLN A 106 0.10 -13.62 -0.65
N TYR A 107 0.46 -14.66 -1.41
CA TYR A 107 -0.19 -15.96 -1.36
C TYR A 107 0.64 -16.91 -0.50
N ARG A 108 -0.03 -17.60 0.42
CA ARG A 108 0.51 -18.77 1.13
C ARG A 108 -0.56 -19.85 1.08
N ASP A 109 -0.31 -20.90 0.32
CA ASP A 109 -1.26 -21.97 0.04
C ASP A 109 -2.58 -21.40 -0.52
N ILE A 110 -3.70 -21.62 0.17
CA ILE A 110 -5.03 -21.10 -0.17
C ILE A 110 -5.30 -19.70 0.42
N TYR A 111 -4.37 -19.17 1.21
CA TYR A 111 -4.54 -17.91 1.92
C TYR A 111 -3.89 -16.77 1.16
N TRP A 112 -4.63 -15.67 1.12
CA TRP A 112 -4.24 -14.46 0.45
C TRP A 112 -4.35 -13.32 1.46
N PHE A 113 -3.29 -12.53 1.62
CA PHE A 113 -3.22 -11.52 2.68
C PHE A 113 -2.27 -10.38 2.26
N PRO A 114 -2.44 -9.18 2.82
CA PRO A 114 -1.52 -8.08 2.54
C PRO A 114 -0.20 -8.26 3.28
N VAL A 115 0.90 -7.95 2.60
CA VAL A 115 2.19 -7.68 3.22
C VAL A 115 2.61 -6.25 3.00
N ILE A 116 3.36 -5.73 3.97
CA ILE A 116 3.96 -4.41 3.92
C ILE A 116 5.47 -4.63 3.89
N ILE A 117 6.14 -4.01 2.93
CA ILE A 117 7.58 -4.16 2.72
C ILE A 117 8.23 -2.78 2.77
N ASN A 118 9.31 -2.62 3.53
CA ASN A 118 10.13 -1.41 3.43
C ASN A 118 10.83 -1.41 2.07
N GLU A 119 10.61 -0.38 1.26
CA GLU A 119 11.11 -0.30 -0.12
C GLU A 119 12.64 -0.26 -0.17
N ALA A 120 13.30 0.38 0.81
CA ALA A 120 14.75 0.51 0.84
C ALA A 120 15.45 -0.79 1.26
N THR A 121 14.91 -1.51 2.25
CA THR A 121 15.55 -2.73 2.80
C THR A 121 15.01 -4.02 2.21
N GLY A 122 13.82 -3.99 1.61
CA GLY A 122 13.10 -5.19 1.19
C GLY A 122 12.54 -6.02 2.35
N GLU A 123 12.65 -5.57 3.60
CA GLU A 123 12.13 -6.30 4.75
C GLU A 123 10.60 -6.26 4.81
N VAL A 124 10.01 -7.41 5.13
CA VAL A 124 8.57 -7.51 5.40
C VAL A 124 8.28 -6.97 6.81
N ILE A 125 7.65 -5.81 6.87
CA ILE A 125 7.20 -5.14 8.08
C ILE A 125 5.84 -5.73 8.48
N SER A 126 5.81 -7.01 8.84
CA SER A 126 4.58 -7.62 9.36
C SER A 126 4.33 -7.11 10.77
N SER A 127 3.16 -6.52 11.05
CA SER A 127 2.60 -6.72 12.39
C SER A 127 2.08 -8.14 12.42
N LYS A 128 2.75 -9.01 13.19
CA LYS A 128 2.06 -10.20 13.69
C LYS A 128 0.78 -9.66 14.32
N LYS A 129 -0.40 -10.03 13.78
CA LYS A 129 -1.63 -10.00 14.57
C LYS A 129 -1.23 -10.59 15.92
N LYS A 130 -1.28 -9.79 16.99
CA LYS A 130 -1.53 -10.36 18.30
C LYS A 130 -2.91 -10.98 18.12
N LEU A 131 -2.95 -12.25 17.71
CA LEU A 131 -4.12 -13.09 17.81
C LEU A 131 -4.44 -13.07 19.31
N ASN A 132 -5.21 -12.08 19.72
CA ASN A 132 -5.83 -12.08 21.01
C ASN A 132 -6.59 -13.40 21.09
N SER A 133 -6.30 -14.13 22.17
CA SER A 133 -6.73 -15.50 22.47
C SER A 133 -8.23 -15.78 22.29
N CYS A 134 -9.06 -14.76 22.07
CA CYS A 134 -10.50 -14.87 21.84
C CYS A 134 -10.92 -15.30 20.42
N SER A 135 -10.02 -15.31 19.44
CA SER A 135 -10.33 -15.73 18.06
C SER A 135 -10.15 -17.23 17.78
N LYS A 136 -9.63 -18.01 18.75
CA LYS A 136 -9.55 -19.48 18.63
C LYS A 136 -10.93 -20.18 18.65
N LYS A 137 -12.01 -19.48 18.99
CA LYS A 137 -13.34 -20.10 19.21
C LYS A 137 -14.34 -20.00 18.06
N LEU A 138 -13.99 -19.39 16.92
CA LEU A 138 -14.89 -19.30 15.76
C LEU A 138 -14.61 -20.35 14.66
N TRP A 139 -13.62 -21.23 14.86
CA TRP A 139 -13.37 -22.35 13.96
C TRP A 139 -14.20 -23.56 14.40
N VAL A 140 -15.50 -23.52 14.15
CA VAL A 140 -16.26 -24.76 14.02
C VAL A 140 -16.08 -25.21 12.58
N SER A 141 -15.34 -26.31 12.36
CA SER A 141 -15.34 -27.01 11.08
C SER A 141 -16.78 -27.26 10.65
N PRO A 142 -17.16 -27.06 9.38
CA PRO A 142 -18.45 -27.52 8.89
C PRO A 142 -18.46 -29.04 9.04
N LYS A 143 -19.22 -29.55 10.01
CA LYS A 143 -19.57 -30.98 9.99
C LYS A 143 -20.37 -31.19 8.71
N LEU A 144 -19.80 -32.01 7.84
CA LEU A 144 -20.47 -32.68 6.73
C LEU A 144 -21.91 -33.03 7.12
N PHE A 145 -22.88 -32.37 6.50
CA PHE A 145 -24.23 -32.89 6.45
C PHE A 145 -24.26 -33.96 5.36
N SER A 146 -24.08 -35.22 5.74
CA SER A 146 -24.65 -36.35 4.99
C SER A 146 -25.92 -36.79 5.70
N LYS A 147 -27.05 -36.73 5.00
CA LYS A 147 -28.20 -37.61 5.26
C LYS A 147 -28.25 -38.63 4.14
#